data_AF-A0AA85JZA8-F1
#
_entry.id   AF-A0AA85JZA8-F1
#
_cell.length_a   1.000
_cell.length_b   1.000
_cell.length_c   1.000
_cell.angle_alpha   90.00
_cell.angle_beta   90.00
_cell.angle_gamma   90.00
#
_symmetry.space_group_name_H-M   'P 1'
#
loop_
_entity.id
_entity.type
_entity.pdbx_description
1 polymer ?
#
loop_
_entity_poly.entity_id
_entity_poly.type
_entity_poly.pdbx_seq_one_letter_code
_entity_poly.pdbx_strand_id
1 'polypeptide(L)'
;MDIEGNTNKAEEDLGHNTESDAKPFVDKNTPEHPNTGAVARILEESEVLKTSQFKDVDEVVGSSNNLSSDENSEGRSRKPSSTEITIPSSSEEPCWTDDMLHIFVLSEAGKPIYWRYGNESNVSSVMSVMQALVSFVDNSGDELQVINTSDKKFLFISRSHLILVAFSPISEPTLHLLNCLNYVYDQIISSLTVQRVEKQFTRHANLDLRRLLVGDSRLLSSIINRVEESFGVLLNAISCTPLSENIRSAISQIIHHSAKLRGLVFAILFHKDDIISIVRMKNYHLCPSDIHLLLNLIGSSQSFKSVQSHWLPICLPKFDPNGFLYANVTYLNDTTFLVLLTVDSGQFYPLKAITEKIFRNPQSVSTVIETTANHYYYYYHHHQKIT
;
A
#
# COMPACT_ATOMS: atom_id res chain seq x y z
N MET A 1 -64.20 -28.68 -30.37
CA MET A 1 -63.21 -28.39 -31.43
C MET A 1 -62.35 -27.25 -30.91
N ASP A 2 -61.17 -27.43 -30.34
CA ASP A 2 -60.31 -28.61 -30.19
C ASP A 2 -59.37 -28.39 -28.98
N ILE A 3 -59.18 -29.49 -28.24
CA ILE A 3 -57.95 -30.00 -27.61
C ILE A 3 -57.36 -29.30 -26.36
N GLU A 4 -57.58 -29.98 -25.23
CA GLU A 4 -56.64 -30.48 -24.19
C GLU A 4 -55.33 -29.74 -23.85
N GLY A 5 -55.01 -29.73 -22.55
CA GLY A 5 -53.64 -29.54 -22.08
C GLY A 5 -53.49 -29.17 -20.60
N ASN A 6 -53.90 -30.06 -19.69
CA ASN A 6 -53.69 -29.97 -18.25
C ASN A 6 -52.19 -30.10 -17.88
N THR A 7 -51.68 -29.39 -16.87
CA THR A 7 -51.00 -29.98 -15.68
C THR A 7 -50.36 -28.94 -14.74
N ASN A 8 -50.80 -28.97 -13.47
CA ASN A 8 -50.04 -29.08 -12.20
C ASN A 8 -48.91 -28.07 -11.89
N LYS A 9 -49.02 -27.24 -10.84
CA LYS A 9 -48.97 -27.47 -9.37
C LYS A 9 -47.56 -27.24 -8.78
N ALA A 10 -47.51 -26.20 -7.94
CA ALA A 10 -46.76 -26.04 -6.70
C ALA A 10 -45.22 -26.13 -6.72
N GLU A 11 -44.59 -24.96 -6.60
CA GLU A 11 -43.20 -24.75 -6.17
C GLU A 11 -43.10 -24.80 -4.64
N GLU A 12 -42.29 -25.74 -4.14
CA GLU A 12 -41.47 -25.61 -2.94
C GLU A 12 -40.04 -25.92 -3.40
N ASP A 13 -39.07 -25.01 -3.22
CA ASP A 13 -37.99 -25.23 -2.26
C ASP A 13 -37.06 -24.00 -2.16
N LEU A 14 -36.64 -23.71 -0.94
CA LEU A 14 -35.75 -22.63 -0.56
C LEU A 14 -34.29 -23.12 -0.56
N GLY A 15 -33.41 -22.29 -1.14
CA GLY A 15 -32.02 -22.18 -0.71
C GLY A 15 -30.98 -22.78 -1.65
N HIS A 16 -30.13 -21.91 -2.22
CA HIS A 16 -28.68 -22.07 -2.12
C HIS A 16 -27.95 -20.80 -2.60
N ASN A 17 -27.13 -20.24 -1.71
CA ASN A 17 -26.19 -19.16 -1.96
C ASN A 17 -25.13 -19.60 -2.98
N THR A 18 -24.82 -18.75 -3.96
CA THR A 18 -23.69 -18.92 -4.88
C THR A 18 -22.51 -18.06 -4.41
N GLU A 19 -21.47 -18.72 -3.90
CA GLU A 19 -20.13 -18.13 -3.73
C GLU A 19 -19.49 -17.94 -5.10
N SER A 20 -18.91 -16.75 -5.33
CA SER A 20 -18.21 -16.39 -6.55
C SER A 20 -16.77 -16.92 -6.54
N ASP A 21 -16.52 -18.03 -7.23
CA ASP A 21 -15.20 -18.53 -7.56
C ASP A 21 -14.51 -17.66 -8.64
N ALA A 22 -13.76 -16.63 -8.22
CA ALA A 22 -12.83 -15.94 -9.10
C ALA A 22 -11.46 -16.64 -9.07
N LYS A 23 -11.16 -17.46 -10.09
CA LYS A 23 -9.82 -18.04 -10.29
C LYS A 23 -8.83 -16.98 -10.79
N PRO A 24 -7.56 -17.00 -10.35
CA PRO A 24 -6.55 -16.07 -10.84
C PRO A 24 -6.23 -16.34 -12.32
N PHE A 25 -6.24 -15.27 -13.12
CA PHE A 25 -5.93 -15.29 -14.56
C PHE A 25 -4.43 -15.46 -14.79
N VAL A 26 -4.04 -16.55 -15.45
CA VAL A 26 -2.66 -16.80 -15.92
C VAL A 26 -2.66 -16.62 -17.43
N ASP A 27 -2.08 -15.53 -17.92
CA ASP A 27 -1.93 -15.27 -19.37
C ASP A 27 -0.66 -15.96 -19.89
N LYS A 28 -0.83 -16.89 -20.83
CA LYS A 28 0.26 -17.70 -21.42
C LYS A 28 0.86 -17.09 -22.70
N ASN A 29 0.43 -15.90 -23.15
CA ASN A 29 0.89 -15.33 -24.42
C ASN A 29 1.45 -13.91 -24.24
N THR A 30 2.73 -13.81 -23.85
CA THR A 30 3.49 -12.55 -23.90
C THR A 30 4.72 -12.73 -24.79
N PRO A 31 5.00 -11.85 -25.77
CA PRO A 31 6.27 -11.85 -26.50
C PRO A 31 7.40 -11.50 -25.51
N GLU A 32 8.41 -12.36 -25.44
CA GLU A 32 9.58 -12.23 -24.59
C GLU A 32 10.47 -11.08 -25.06
N HIS A 33 10.34 -9.90 -24.44
CA HIS A 33 11.51 -9.07 -24.22
C HIS A 33 12.26 -9.65 -23.02
N PRO A 34 13.60 -9.78 -23.05
CA PRO A 34 14.34 -10.29 -21.91
C PRO A 34 14.05 -9.36 -20.73
N ASN A 35 13.37 -9.90 -19.72
CA ASN A 35 12.89 -9.13 -18.59
C ASN A 35 14.11 -8.82 -17.70
N THR A 36 14.75 -7.66 -17.88
CA THR A 36 16.00 -7.30 -17.17
C THR A 36 15.79 -6.82 -15.73
N GLY A 37 14.55 -6.91 -15.21
CA GLY A 37 14.17 -6.47 -13.87
C GLY A 37 14.83 -7.29 -12.75
N ALA A 38 14.77 -6.78 -11.52
CA ALA A 38 15.23 -7.52 -10.34
C ALA A 38 14.43 -8.82 -10.16
N VAL A 39 13.11 -8.79 -10.34
CA VAL A 39 12.24 -9.96 -10.16
C VAL A 39 12.63 -11.10 -11.10
N ALA A 40 12.82 -10.79 -12.39
CA ALA A 40 13.19 -11.78 -13.39
C ALA A 40 14.60 -12.36 -13.17
N ARG A 41 15.59 -11.50 -12.88
CA ARG A 41 16.94 -11.94 -12.53
C ARG A 41 16.95 -12.87 -11.31
N ILE A 42 16.23 -12.50 -10.25
CA ILE A 42 16.12 -13.34 -9.06
C ILE A 42 15.45 -14.66 -9.41
N LEU A 43 14.40 -14.66 -10.23
CA LEU A 43 13.70 -15.89 -10.62
C LEU A 43 14.64 -16.84 -11.36
N GLU A 44 15.41 -16.34 -12.33
CA GLU A 44 16.43 -17.10 -13.07
C GLU A 44 17.57 -17.61 -12.17
N GLU A 45 18.14 -16.75 -11.33
CA GLU A 45 19.17 -17.14 -10.35
C GLU A 45 18.63 -18.18 -9.38
N SER A 46 17.37 -18.00 -8.98
CA SER A 46 16.68 -18.92 -8.13
C SER A 46 16.71 -20.27 -8.81
N GLU A 47 16.31 -20.41 -10.08
CA GLU A 47 16.28 -21.65 -10.88
C GLU A 47 17.61 -22.42 -10.99
N VAL A 48 18.74 -21.75 -10.77
CA VAL A 48 20.09 -22.35 -10.74
C VAL A 48 20.53 -22.76 -9.33
N LEU A 49 20.15 -22.02 -8.27
CA LEU A 49 20.56 -22.27 -6.87
C LEU A 49 19.50 -23.02 -6.05
N LYS A 50 19.93 -23.98 -5.21
CA LYS A 50 19.03 -24.76 -4.33
C LYS A 50 18.51 -23.99 -3.09
N THR A 51 19.09 -22.84 -2.71
CA THR A 51 18.65 -22.05 -1.54
C THR A 51 19.09 -20.58 -1.63
N SER A 52 18.23 -19.65 -1.23
CA SER A 52 18.51 -18.21 -1.17
C SER A 52 19.45 -17.87 -0.01
N GLN A 53 20.47 -17.03 -0.25
CA GLN A 53 21.39 -16.56 0.79
C GLN A 53 20.85 -15.28 1.45
N PHE A 54 20.35 -15.42 2.67
CA PHE A 54 19.89 -14.31 3.50
C PHE A 54 21.02 -13.72 4.36
N LYS A 55 21.01 -12.40 4.55
CA LYS A 55 21.84 -11.71 5.56
C LYS A 55 20.96 -11.16 6.68
N ASP A 56 21.45 -11.21 7.91
CA ASP A 56 20.92 -10.43 9.04
C ASP A 56 21.33 -8.96 8.88
N VAL A 57 20.47 -8.02 9.28
CA VAL A 57 20.71 -6.57 9.15
C VAL A 57 20.82 -5.95 10.54
N ASP A 58 22.01 -5.46 10.89
CA ASP A 58 22.25 -4.70 12.13
C ASP A 58 22.44 -3.19 11.91
N GLU A 59 22.33 -2.67 10.67
CA GLU A 59 22.58 -1.25 10.39
C GLU A 59 21.29 -0.50 10.00
N VAL A 60 20.77 0.28 10.95
CA VAL A 60 19.91 1.43 10.67
C VAL A 60 20.83 2.64 10.51
N VAL A 61 20.81 3.23 9.32
CA VAL A 61 21.61 4.40 8.92
C VAL A 61 21.40 5.55 9.91
N GLY A 62 22.43 5.83 10.70
CA GLY A 62 22.50 6.98 11.59
C GLY A 62 23.46 8.03 11.04
N SER A 63 22.97 9.26 10.87
CA SER A 63 23.81 10.46 10.85
C SER A 63 22.95 11.66 11.23
N SER A 64 22.93 11.96 12.53
CA SER A 64 22.56 13.29 13.04
C SER A 64 23.64 13.70 14.04
N ASN A 65 24.37 14.76 13.68
CA ASN A 65 25.33 15.43 14.55
C ASN A 65 24.61 16.18 15.67
N ASN A 66 25.26 16.17 16.83
CA ASN A 66 24.88 16.82 18.08
C ASN A 66 24.58 18.32 17.94
N LEU A 67 23.55 18.79 18.65
CA LEU A 67 23.57 20.07 19.34
C LEU A 67 22.77 19.97 20.64
N SER A 68 23.45 20.32 21.73
CA SER A 68 22.98 20.34 23.11
C SER A 68 22.35 21.68 23.49
N SER A 69 21.39 21.59 24.41
CA SER A 69 21.04 22.50 25.52
C SER A 69 20.58 23.94 25.23
N ASP A 70 19.37 24.31 25.68
CA ASP A 70 19.15 24.88 27.02
C ASP A 70 17.65 25.11 27.32
N GLU A 71 17.31 24.95 28.61
CA GLU A 71 15.99 25.12 29.21
C GLU A 71 15.64 26.60 29.45
N ASN A 72 14.36 26.99 29.32
CA ASN A 72 13.64 27.69 30.41
C ASN A 72 12.12 27.85 30.20
N SER A 73 11.38 27.40 31.22
CA SER A 73 10.19 27.98 31.88
C SER A 73 9.09 28.71 31.07
N GLU A 74 7.84 28.25 31.17
CA GLU A 74 6.86 28.67 32.20
C GLU A 74 5.48 28.04 31.94
N GLY A 75 4.88 27.50 33.00
CA GLY A 75 3.63 26.76 32.94
C GLY A 75 2.38 27.64 32.84
N ARG A 76 1.36 27.14 32.15
CA ARG A 76 -0.01 27.60 32.34
C ARG A 76 -1.01 26.45 32.17
N SER A 77 -1.46 25.93 33.32
CA SER A 77 -2.49 24.92 33.46
C SER A 77 -3.84 25.42 32.91
N ARG A 78 -4.47 24.66 32.01
CA ARG A 78 -5.88 24.81 31.64
C ARG A 78 -6.54 23.43 31.69
N LYS A 79 -7.56 23.31 32.56
CA LYS A 79 -8.42 22.14 32.73
C LYS A 79 -9.19 21.85 31.43
N PRO A 80 -9.39 20.57 31.02
CA PRO A 80 -10.30 20.26 29.94
C PRO A 80 -11.74 20.26 30.46
N SER A 81 -12.58 21.10 29.87
CA SER A 81 -14.04 21.05 30.05
C SER A 81 -14.60 19.91 29.20
N SER A 82 -15.31 19.01 29.87
CA SER A 82 -16.15 17.96 29.30
C SER A 82 -17.15 18.54 28.31
N THR A 83 -17.14 18.07 27.06
CA THR A 83 -18.23 18.28 26.10
C THR A 83 -18.59 16.92 25.52
N GLU A 84 -19.86 16.56 25.69
CA GLU A 84 -20.48 15.29 25.32
C GLU A 84 -20.35 15.03 23.81
N ILE A 85 -19.81 13.86 23.47
CA ILE A 85 -19.70 13.39 22.09
C ILE A 85 -21.08 12.90 21.66
N THR A 86 -21.78 13.73 20.89
CA THR A 86 -22.97 13.31 20.15
C THR A 86 -22.50 12.65 18.86
N ILE A 87 -22.73 11.35 18.71
CA ILE A 87 -22.41 10.57 17.51
C ILE A 87 -23.47 10.88 16.45
N PRO A 88 -23.15 11.51 15.30
CA PRO A 88 -24.10 11.64 14.21
C PRO A 88 -24.04 10.37 13.35
N SER A 89 -25.11 9.58 13.41
CA SER A 89 -25.35 8.45 12.52
C SER A 89 -25.84 8.92 11.15
N SER A 90 -24.91 9.17 10.23
CA SER A 90 -25.12 9.12 8.77
C SER A 90 -23.79 9.32 8.07
N SER A 91 -23.31 8.31 7.35
CA SER A 91 -22.11 8.36 6.53
C SER A 91 -22.38 9.16 5.25
N GLU A 92 -22.39 10.49 5.34
CA GLU A 92 -22.33 11.38 4.18
C GLU A 92 -20.85 11.52 3.78
N GLU A 93 -20.50 11.09 2.57
CA GLU A 93 -19.16 11.38 2.03
C GLU A 93 -18.97 12.91 1.99
N PRO A 94 -17.83 13.44 2.46
CA PRO A 94 -17.63 14.88 2.56
C PRO A 94 -17.78 15.54 1.18
N CYS A 95 -18.64 16.55 1.12
CA CYS A 95 -18.87 17.34 -0.08
C CYS A 95 -17.59 18.08 -0.50
N TRP A 96 -17.41 18.30 -1.80
CA TRP A 96 -16.31 19.08 -2.36
C TRP A 96 -16.31 20.50 -1.76
N THR A 97 -15.29 20.83 -0.96
CA THR A 97 -15.03 22.20 -0.50
C THR A 97 -13.66 22.68 -0.98
N ASP A 98 -13.53 23.99 -1.20
CA ASP A 98 -12.33 24.57 -1.81
C ASP A 98 -11.11 24.58 -0.88
N ASP A 99 -11.30 24.33 0.41
CA ASP A 99 -10.25 24.38 1.43
C ASP A 99 -9.59 23.01 1.67
N MET A 100 -10.08 21.96 1.02
CA MET A 100 -9.56 20.60 1.14
C MET A 100 -8.49 20.32 0.10
N LEU A 101 -7.60 19.36 0.39
CA LEU A 101 -6.71 18.77 -0.62
C LEU A 101 -7.52 17.81 -1.51
N HIS A 102 -7.65 18.16 -2.79
CA HIS A 102 -8.23 17.29 -3.80
C HIS A 102 -7.15 16.64 -4.63
N ILE A 103 -7.37 15.37 -4.97
CA ILE A 103 -6.50 14.62 -5.87
C ILE A 103 -7.36 14.01 -6.96
N PHE A 104 -6.89 14.15 -8.20
CA PHE A 104 -7.49 13.64 -9.40
C PHE A 104 -6.47 12.79 -10.16
N VAL A 105 -6.93 11.66 -10.70
CA VAL A 105 -6.16 10.84 -11.62
C VAL A 105 -7.03 10.61 -12.85
N LEU A 106 -6.46 10.87 -14.02
CA LEU A 106 -7.11 10.70 -15.29
C LEU A 106 -6.12 10.14 -16.32
N SER A 107 -6.64 9.53 -17.37
CA SER A 107 -5.82 9.12 -18.52
C SER A 107 -5.50 10.30 -19.44
N GLU A 108 -4.52 10.15 -20.32
CA GLU A 108 -4.24 11.10 -21.42
C GLU A 108 -5.45 11.36 -22.32
N ALA A 109 -6.38 10.41 -22.42
CA ALA A 109 -7.65 10.56 -23.14
C ALA A 109 -8.72 11.34 -22.36
N GLY A 110 -8.40 11.84 -21.16
CA GLY A 110 -9.31 12.62 -20.32
C GLY A 110 -10.25 11.78 -19.46
N LYS A 111 -10.13 10.44 -19.50
CA LYS A 111 -11.02 9.57 -18.73
C LYS A 111 -10.67 9.58 -17.25
N PRO A 112 -11.65 9.79 -16.34
CA PRO A 112 -11.45 9.68 -14.91
C PRO A 112 -10.98 8.28 -14.48
N ILE A 113 -9.98 8.24 -13.59
CA ILE A 113 -9.46 7.01 -12.98
C ILE A 113 -9.69 7.03 -11.47
N TYR A 114 -9.42 8.15 -10.81
CA TYR A 114 -9.66 8.32 -9.37
C TYR A 114 -9.91 9.79 -9.04
N TRP A 115 -10.73 10.03 -8.01
CA TRP A 115 -10.89 11.35 -7.39
C TRP A 115 -11.17 11.18 -5.90
N ARG A 116 -10.62 12.08 -5.08
CA ARG A 116 -10.73 11.96 -3.61
C ARG A 116 -12.13 12.27 -3.08
N TYR A 117 -12.78 13.30 -3.63
CA TYR A 117 -14.09 13.81 -3.18
C TYR A 117 -15.00 14.14 -4.37
N GLY A 118 -16.31 14.12 -4.13
CA GLY A 118 -17.32 14.44 -5.13
C GLY A 118 -17.82 13.26 -5.96
N ASN A 119 -18.79 13.51 -6.83
CA ASN A 119 -19.42 12.49 -7.68
C ASN A 119 -18.86 12.52 -9.12
N GLU A 120 -19.01 11.39 -9.83
CA GLU A 120 -18.43 11.21 -11.17
C GLU A 120 -18.91 12.26 -12.18
N SER A 121 -20.19 12.65 -12.13
CA SER A 121 -20.77 13.61 -13.08
C SER A 121 -20.11 14.99 -13.02
N ASN A 122 -19.81 15.48 -11.81
CA ASN A 122 -19.20 16.79 -11.62
C ASN A 122 -17.69 16.76 -11.90
N VAL A 123 -17.03 15.65 -11.58
CA VAL A 123 -15.57 15.52 -11.70
C VAL A 123 -15.14 15.27 -13.16
N SER A 124 -15.97 14.58 -13.95
CA SER A 124 -15.63 14.24 -15.35
C SER A 124 -15.43 15.48 -16.24
N SER A 125 -16.26 16.51 -16.07
CA SER A 125 -16.13 17.76 -16.83
C SER A 125 -14.85 18.51 -16.45
N VAL A 126 -14.52 18.54 -15.16
CA VAL A 126 -13.32 19.20 -14.61
C VAL A 126 -12.05 18.50 -15.10
N MET A 127 -12.00 17.17 -15.04
CA MET A 127 -10.88 16.38 -15.56
C MET A 127 -10.70 16.56 -17.07
N SER A 128 -11.79 16.70 -17.84
CA SER A 128 -11.70 16.98 -19.27
C SER A 128 -11.03 18.34 -19.55
N VAL A 129 -11.32 19.36 -18.73
CA VAL A 129 -10.64 20.66 -18.82
C VAL A 129 -9.17 20.54 -18.41
N MET A 130 -8.85 19.80 -17.35
CA MET A 130 -7.46 19.54 -16.95
C MET A 130 -6.66 18.88 -18.07
N GLN A 131 -7.22 17.87 -18.73
CA GLN A 131 -6.59 17.21 -19.87
C GLN A 131 -6.36 18.18 -21.04
N ALA A 132 -7.32 19.05 -21.34
CA ALA A 132 -7.20 20.02 -22.41
C ALA A 132 -6.07 21.04 -22.13
N LEU A 133 -5.92 21.47 -20.88
CA LEU A 133 -4.83 22.34 -20.45
C LEU A 133 -3.47 21.66 -20.61
N VAL A 134 -3.34 20.42 -20.12
CA VAL A 134 -2.09 19.63 -20.27
C VAL A 134 -1.75 19.47 -21.75
N SER A 135 -2.72 19.09 -22.58
CA SER A 135 -2.52 18.91 -24.03
C SER A 135 -2.15 20.20 -24.75
N PHE A 136 -2.71 21.34 -24.34
CA PHE A 136 -2.37 22.63 -24.93
C PHE A 136 -0.89 23.00 -24.71
N VAL A 137 -0.38 22.78 -23.49
CA VAL A 137 1.01 23.08 -23.15
C VAL A 137 1.96 22.06 -23.80
N ASP A 138 1.60 20.77 -23.80
CA ASP A 138 2.39 19.72 -24.47
C ASP A 138 2.56 19.98 -25.98
N ASN A 139 1.51 20.45 -26.66
CA ASN A 139 1.58 20.85 -28.07
C ASN A 139 2.53 22.04 -28.34
N SER A 140 2.89 22.81 -27.30
CA SER A 140 3.90 23.88 -27.40
C SER A 140 5.33 23.39 -27.14
N GLY A 141 5.51 22.10 -26.82
CA GLY A 141 6.80 21.49 -26.49
C GLY A 141 7.25 21.72 -25.04
N ASP A 142 6.31 22.02 -24.14
CA ASP A 142 6.56 22.27 -22.71
C ASP A 142 5.65 21.37 -21.84
N GLU A 143 5.92 21.27 -20.54
CA GLU A 143 5.14 20.45 -19.60
C GLU A 143 4.40 21.34 -18.59
N LEU A 144 3.08 21.17 -18.49
CA LEU A 144 2.30 21.84 -17.46
C LEU A 144 2.63 21.25 -16.10
N GLN A 145 3.31 22.01 -15.24
CA GLN A 145 3.67 21.57 -13.89
C GLN A 145 2.77 22.17 -12.81
N VAL A 146 2.61 23.49 -12.78
CA VAL A 146 1.87 24.18 -11.72
C VAL A 146 1.05 25.35 -12.27
N ILE A 147 -0.19 25.49 -11.81
CA ILE A 147 -1.00 26.69 -11.99
C ILE A 147 -1.26 27.29 -10.61
N ASN A 148 -0.81 28.53 -10.39
CA ASN A 148 -1.12 29.28 -9.16
C ASN A 148 -2.17 30.34 -9.46
N THR A 149 -3.20 30.42 -8.63
CA THR A 149 -4.12 31.57 -8.57
C THR A 149 -3.76 32.45 -7.37
N SER A 150 -4.61 33.43 -7.03
CA SER A 150 -4.45 34.26 -5.84
C SER A 150 -4.42 33.46 -4.53
N ASP A 151 -5.19 32.39 -4.46
CA ASP A 151 -5.56 31.70 -3.22
C ASP A 151 -5.53 30.17 -3.34
N LYS A 152 -5.39 29.63 -4.56
CA LYS A 152 -5.37 28.19 -4.85
C LYS A 152 -4.19 27.81 -5.74
N LYS A 153 -3.89 26.51 -5.77
CA LYS A 153 -2.82 25.93 -6.56
C LYS A 153 -3.27 24.60 -7.16
N PHE A 154 -2.87 24.36 -8.41
CA PHE A 154 -2.93 23.08 -9.07
C PHE A 154 -1.51 22.60 -9.36
N LEU A 155 -1.17 21.39 -8.93
CA LEU A 155 0.09 20.70 -9.28
C LEU A 155 -0.26 19.53 -10.20
N PHE A 156 0.47 19.39 -11.30
CA PHE A 156 0.28 18.36 -12.33
C PHE A 156 1.51 17.46 -12.40
N ILE A 157 1.28 16.16 -12.64
CA ILE A 157 2.31 15.17 -12.96
C ILE A 157 1.78 14.28 -14.09
N SER A 158 2.52 14.16 -15.19
CA SER A 158 2.20 13.26 -16.29
C SER A 158 3.19 12.10 -16.36
N ARG A 159 2.74 10.85 -16.21
CA ARG A 159 3.59 9.63 -16.24
C ARG A 159 2.82 8.41 -16.74
N SER A 160 3.40 7.64 -17.66
CA SER A 160 2.88 6.33 -18.09
C SER A 160 1.40 6.36 -18.50
N HIS A 161 1.00 7.32 -19.33
CA HIS A 161 -0.39 7.56 -19.75
C HIS A 161 -1.36 8.06 -18.67
N LEU A 162 -0.84 8.40 -17.49
CA LEU A 162 -1.61 8.96 -16.38
C LEU A 162 -1.25 10.43 -16.18
N ILE A 163 -2.28 11.25 -16.03
CA ILE A 163 -2.17 12.62 -15.54
C ILE A 163 -2.69 12.59 -14.10
N LEU A 164 -1.89 13.10 -13.18
CA LEU A 164 -2.23 13.25 -11.76
C LEU A 164 -2.26 14.72 -11.43
N VAL A 165 -3.31 15.15 -10.72
CA VAL A 165 -3.52 16.57 -10.38
C VAL A 165 -3.85 16.69 -8.91
N ALA A 166 -3.12 17.53 -8.19
CA ALA A 166 -3.47 17.97 -6.84
C ALA A 166 -4.01 19.40 -6.91
N PHE A 167 -5.12 19.65 -6.24
CA PHE A 167 -5.68 20.98 -6.01
C PHE A 167 -5.74 21.28 -4.52
N SER A 168 -5.26 22.46 -4.12
CA SER A 168 -5.19 22.85 -2.72
C SER A 168 -5.21 24.37 -2.54
N PRO A 169 -5.39 24.87 -1.30
CA PRO A 169 -5.01 26.24 -0.94
C PRO A 169 -3.56 26.55 -1.31
N ILE A 170 -3.28 27.82 -1.64
CA ILE A 170 -1.94 28.29 -2.02
C ILE A 170 -0.90 28.10 -0.89
N SER A 171 -1.37 28.11 0.37
CA SER A 171 -0.54 27.91 1.56
C SER A 171 0.05 26.50 1.67
N GLU A 172 -0.52 25.52 0.97
CA GLU A 172 0.00 24.16 0.98
C GLU A 172 1.37 24.07 0.30
N PRO A 173 2.38 23.49 0.96
CA PRO A 173 3.70 23.30 0.38
C PRO A 173 3.64 22.43 -0.87
N THR A 174 4.25 22.89 -1.97
CA THR A 174 4.27 22.14 -3.24
C THR A 174 4.87 20.73 -3.07
N LEU A 175 5.86 20.58 -2.18
CA LEU A 175 6.45 19.27 -1.88
C LEU A 175 5.46 18.30 -1.24
N HIS A 176 4.55 18.78 -0.38
CA HIS A 176 3.51 17.94 0.22
C HIS A 176 2.57 17.40 -0.87
N LEU A 177 2.10 18.27 -1.77
CA LEU A 177 1.28 17.87 -2.91
C LEU A 177 1.99 16.86 -3.81
N LEU A 178 3.27 17.11 -4.11
CA LEU A 178 4.11 16.22 -4.91
C LEU A 178 4.23 14.83 -4.26
N ASN A 179 4.41 14.77 -2.94
CA ASN A 179 4.46 13.51 -2.20
C ASN A 179 3.13 12.76 -2.31
N CYS A 180 1.99 13.43 -2.10
CA CYS A 180 0.68 12.81 -2.25
C CYS A 180 0.48 12.22 -3.66
N LEU A 181 0.79 12.98 -4.71
CA LEU A 181 0.66 12.51 -6.09
C LEU A 181 1.61 11.34 -6.40
N ASN A 182 2.86 11.39 -5.91
CA ASN A 182 3.82 10.29 -6.08
C ASN A 182 3.33 9.00 -5.40
N TYR A 183 2.81 9.08 -4.18
CA TYR A 183 2.26 7.92 -3.49
C TYR A 183 1.02 7.35 -4.18
N VAL A 184 0.13 8.20 -4.70
CA VAL A 184 -1.03 7.76 -5.49
C VAL A 184 -0.59 7.05 -6.76
N TYR A 185 0.38 7.63 -7.51
CA TYR A 185 0.95 6.98 -8.68
C TYR A 185 1.59 5.63 -8.32
N ASP A 186 2.47 5.61 -7.32
CA ASP A 186 3.18 4.40 -6.90
C ASP A 186 2.19 3.32 -6.40
N GLN A 187 1.05 3.70 -5.80
CA GLN A 187 -0.02 2.77 -5.40
C GLN A 187 -0.83 2.22 -6.59
N ILE A 188 -1.04 2.99 -7.66
CA ILE A 188 -1.61 2.45 -8.90
C ILE A 188 -0.64 1.45 -9.53
N ILE A 189 0.65 1.79 -9.57
CA ILE A 189 1.69 0.90 -10.10
C ILE A 189 1.83 -0.35 -9.23
N SER A 190 1.65 -0.28 -7.91
CA SER A 190 1.72 -1.47 -7.05
C SER A 190 0.62 -2.49 -7.36
N SER A 191 -0.55 -2.05 -7.81
CA SER A 191 -1.65 -2.91 -8.27
C SER A 191 -1.45 -3.48 -9.67
N LEU A 192 -0.79 -2.75 -10.59
CA LEU A 192 -0.75 -3.11 -12.02
C LEU A 192 0.64 -3.41 -12.61
N THR A 193 1.71 -2.79 -12.13
CA THR A 193 3.02 -2.60 -12.80
C THR A 193 3.00 -1.56 -13.93
N VAL A 194 4.14 -0.89 -14.15
CA VAL A 194 4.33 0.08 -15.25
C VAL A 194 4.10 -0.58 -16.60
N GLN A 195 4.74 -1.73 -16.82
CA GLN A 195 4.59 -2.49 -18.07
C GLN A 195 3.14 -2.84 -18.40
N ARG A 196 2.29 -3.19 -17.42
CA ARG A 196 0.87 -3.45 -17.71
C ARG A 196 0.14 -2.18 -18.08
N VAL A 197 0.38 -1.07 -17.39
CA VAL A 197 -0.25 0.22 -17.71
C VAL A 197 0.09 0.62 -19.14
N GLU A 198 1.37 0.66 -19.51
CA GLU A 198 1.83 1.01 -20.86
C GLU A 198 1.26 0.08 -21.95
N LYS A 199 1.35 -1.24 -21.74
CA LYS A 199 0.85 -2.25 -22.69
C LYS A 199 -0.66 -2.11 -22.91
N GLN A 200 -1.42 -1.81 -21.86
CA GLN A 200 -2.87 -1.68 -21.93
C GLN A 200 -3.28 -0.40 -22.68
N PHE A 201 -2.67 0.75 -22.39
CA PHE A 201 -2.95 1.99 -23.11
C PHE A 201 -2.45 1.98 -24.55
N THR A 202 -1.32 1.32 -24.85
CA THR A 202 -0.84 1.13 -26.24
C THR A 202 -1.84 0.32 -27.07
N ARG A 203 -2.49 -0.68 -26.48
CA ARG A 203 -3.51 -1.51 -27.17
C ARG A 203 -4.86 -0.80 -27.28
N HIS A 204 -5.24 -0.08 -26.23
CA HIS A 204 -6.53 0.56 -26.10
C HIS A 204 -6.37 1.95 -25.47
N ALA A 205 -6.08 2.96 -26.29
CA ALA A 205 -5.91 4.35 -25.82
C ALA A 205 -7.14 4.87 -25.04
N ASN A 206 -8.33 4.37 -25.37
CA ASN A 206 -9.60 4.70 -24.70
C ASN A 206 -9.97 3.71 -23.57
N LEU A 207 -9.02 2.98 -22.98
CA LEU A 207 -9.28 2.08 -21.86
C LEU A 207 -9.79 2.85 -20.63
N ASP A 208 -10.74 2.25 -19.92
CA ASP A 208 -11.12 2.68 -18.58
C ASP A 208 -10.30 1.88 -17.55
N LEU A 209 -9.22 2.49 -17.04
CA LEU A 209 -8.29 1.82 -16.12
C LEU A 209 -8.95 1.42 -14.79
N ARG A 210 -10.07 2.06 -14.42
CA ARG A 210 -10.83 1.70 -13.21
C ARG A 210 -11.26 0.24 -13.20
N ARG A 211 -11.47 -0.33 -14.39
CA ARG A 211 -11.82 -1.74 -14.57
C ARG A 211 -10.69 -2.70 -14.21
N LEU A 212 -9.45 -2.23 -14.18
CA LEU A 212 -8.28 -2.97 -13.73
C LEU A 212 -7.93 -2.69 -12.26
N LEU A 213 -8.46 -1.59 -11.70
CA LEU A 213 -8.29 -1.13 -10.32
C LEU A 213 -9.53 -1.42 -9.44
N VAL A 214 -10.29 -2.48 -9.74
CA VAL A 214 -11.57 -2.76 -9.07
C VAL A 214 -11.35 -2.97 -7.58
N GLY A 215 -11.85 -2.05 -6.75
CA GLY A 215 -11.72 -2.06 -5.29
C GLY A 215 -10.65 -1.10 -4.73
N ASP A 216 -9.84 -0.46 -5.58
CA ASP A 216 -8.69 0.35 -5.17
C ASP A 216 -9.00 1.82 -4.86
N SER A 217 -10.23 2.31 -5.06
CA SER A 217 -10.55 3.70 -4.66
C SER A 217 -10.31 3.93 -3.16
N ARG A 218 -10.67 2.95 -2.33
CA ARG A 218 -10.37 2.97 -0.89
C ARG A 218 -8.87 2.89 -0.61
N LEU A 219 -8.13 2.11 -1.41
CA LEU A 219 -6.69 1.97 -1.28
C LEU A 219 -5.96 3.28 -1.60
N LEU A 220 -6.39 3.98 -2.66
CA LEU A 220 -5.87 5.28 -3.07
C LEU A 220 -6.25 6.37 -2.05
N SER A 221 -7.49 6.40 -1.56
CA SER A 221 -7.87 7.32 -0.48
C SER A 221 -7.07 7.05 0.80
N SER A 222 -6.84 5.78 1.13
CA SER A 222 -6.07 5.38 2.31
C SER A 222 -4.60 5.80 2.23
N ILE A 223 -3.94 5.70 1.06
CA ILE A 223 -2.54 6.16 0.97
C ILE A 223 -2.44 7.68 1.13
N ILE A 224 -3.42 8.45 0.63
CA ILE A 224 -3.45 9.90 0.79
C ILE A 224 -3.60 10.26 2.28
N ASN A 225 -4.56 9.62 2.97
CA ASN A 225 -4.76 9.83 4.40
C ASN A 225 -3.50 9.48 5.19
N ARG A 226 -2.80 8.38 4.84
CA ARG A 226 -1.52 8.02 5.47
C ARG A 226 -0.45 9.10 5.30
N VAL A 227 -0.37 9.79 4.16
CA VAL A 227 0.57 10.90 3.96
C VAL A 227 0.22 12.10 4.86
N GLU A 228 -1.06 12.38 5.07
CA GLU A 228 -1.53 13.48 5.93
C GLU A 228 -1.43 13.17 7.42
N GLU A 229 -1.63 11.90 7.82
CA GLU A 229 -1.75 11.50 9.23
C GLU A 229 -0.44 10.93 9.82
N SER A 230 0.49 10.44 8.99
CA SER A 230 1.73 9.81 9.44
C SER A 230 2.97 10.59 9.04
N PHE A 231 3.70 11.10 10.05
CA PHE A 231 5.00 11.74 9.84
C PHE A 231 6.02 10.82 9.16
N GLY A 232 5.99 9.51 9.44
CA GLY A 232 6.86 8.54 8.78
C GLY A 232 6.61 8.52 7.28
N VAL A 233 5.34 8.42 6.86
CA VAL A 233 4.97 8.42 5.44
C VAL A 233 5.27 9.76 4.78
N LEU A 234 4.94 10.86 5.45
CA LEU A 234 5.21 12.23 4.99
C LEU A 234 6.71 12.47 4.73
N LEU A 235 7.57 11.98 5.62
CA LEU A 235 9.03 12.11 5.54
C LEU A 235 9.70 10.98 4.76
N ASN A 236 8.92 10.04 4.20
CA ASN A 236 9.42 8.84 3.53
C ASN A 236 10.40 8.04 4.42
N ALA A 237 10.05 7.87 5.69
CA ALA A 237 10.81 7.19 6.72
C ALA A 237 10.05 5.97 7.27
N ILE A 238 10.79 4.94 7.67
CA ILE A 238 10.25 3.72 8.27
C ILE A 238 10.39 3.81 9.79
N SER A 239 9.36 3.37 10.50
CA SER A 239 9.40 3.20 11.96
C SER A 239 9.76 1.76 12.34
N CYS A 240 10.52 1.61 13.42
CA CYS A 240 10.93 0.32 13.96
C CYS A 240 10.46 0.20 15.41
N THR A 241 9.96 -0.97 15.79
CA THR A 241 9.60 -1.23 17.19
C THR A 241 10.86 -1.19 18.05
N PRO A 242 10.93 -0.36 19.12
CA PRO A 242 12.10 -0.30 19.99
C PRO A 242 12.34 -1.63 20.71
N LEU A 243 13.50 -2.24 20.48
CA LEU A 243 13.87 -3.55 21.03
C LEU A 243 15.36 -3.63 21.32
N SER A 244 15.74 -4.45 22.30
CA SER A 244 17.14 -4.79 22.52
C SER A 244 17.70 -5.58 21.33
N GLU A 245 18.99 -5.38 21.06
CA GLU A 245 19.72 -6.07 20.00
C GLU A 245 19.58 -7.59 20.11
N ASN A 246 19.73 -8.13 21.33
CA ASN A 246 19.60 -9.56 21.60
C ASN A 246 18.23 -10.13 21.17
N ILE A 247 17.14 -9.42 21.50
CA ILE A 247 15.78 -9.83 21.13
C ILE A 247 15.59 -9.77 19.62
N ARG A 248 15.98 -8.66 18.99
CA ARG A 248 15.82 -8.48 17.53
C ARG A 248 16.65 -9.49 16.76
N SER A 249 17.88 -9.76 17.20
CA SER A 249 18.77 -10.76 16.62
C SER A 249 18.18 -12.16 16.75
N ALA A 250 17.65 -12.54 17.92
CA ALA A 250 16.99 -13.82 18.11
C ALA A 250 15.77 -14.02 17.18
N ILE A 251 14.91 -13.00 17.05
CA ILE A 251 13.77 -13.04 16.10
C ILE A 251 14.28 -13.22 14.67
N SER A 252 15.27 -12.42 14.27
CA SER A 252 15.83 -12.44 12.92
C SER A 252 16.43 -13.81 12.59
N GLN A 253 17.15 -14.42 13.53
CA GLN A 253 17.71 -15.77 13.38
C GLN A 253 16.64 -16.85 13.22
N ILE A 254 15.53 -16.77 13.97
CA ILE A 254 14.42 -17.72 13.83
C ILE A 254 13.78 -17.61 12.44
N ILE A 255 13.56 -16.38 11.97
CA ILE A 255 13.03 -16.12 10.64
C ILE A 255 14.03 -16.64 9.59
N HIS A 256 15.31 -16.26 9.67
CA HIS A 256 16.38 -16.68 8.75
C HIS A 256 16.49 -18.20 8.63
N HIS A 257 16.48 -18.91 9.76
CA HIS A 257 16.59 -20.36 9.78
C HIS A 257 15.38 -21.06 9.15
N SER A 258 14.20 -20.44 9.24
CA SER A 258 12.94 -20.99 8.73
C SER A 258 12.66 -20.59 7.29
N ALA A 259 13.03 -19.38 6.89
CA ALA A 259 12.77 -18.75 5.60
C ALA A 259 13.71 -19.23 4.48
N LYS A 260 14.07 -20.51 4.47
CA LYS A 260 14.95 -21.10 3.44
C LYS A 260 14.13 -21.57 2.26
N LEU A 261 13.64 -20.63 1.45
CA LEU A 261 12.90 -20.93 0.23
C LEU A 261 13.52 -20.22 -0.96
N ARG A 262 13.69 -20.98 -2.06
CA ARG A 262 14.11 -20.44 -3.36
C ARG A 262 13.14 -19.33 -3.77
N GLY A 263 13.69 -18.20 -4.23
CA GLY A 263 12.89 -17.07 -4.72
C GLY A 263 12.25 -16.20 -3.64
N LEU A 264 12.30 -16.60 -2.36
CA LEU A 264 11.92 -15.72 -1.24
C LEU A 264 12.96 -14.59 -1.11
N VAL A 265 12.48 -13.35 -1.20
CA VAL A 265 13.32 -12.14 -1.21
C VAL A 265 13.30 -11.43 0.15
N PHE A 266 12.11 -11.29 0.75
CA PHE A 266 11.95 -10.60 2.03
C PHE A 266 11.05 -11.39 2.97
N ALA A 267 11.39 -11.36 4.25
CA ALA A 267 10.54 -11.76 5.36
C ALA A 267 10.53 -10.62 6.38
N ILE A 268 9.37 -9.98 6.56
CA ILE A 268 9.22 -8.77 7.36
C ILE A 268 8.17 -9.01 8.43
N LEU A 269 8.57 -8.89 9.69
CA LEU A 269 7.66 -8.96 10.82
C LEU A 269 7.28 -7.54 11.24
N PHE A 270 5.98 -7.26 11.22
CA PHE A 270 5.41 -5.97 11.59
C PHE A 270 4.64 -6.05 12.91
N HIS A 271 4.63 -4.92 13.63
CA HIS A 271 3.64 -4.62 14.65
C HIS A 271 2.98 -3.29 14.30
N LYS A 272 1.69 -3.34 13.93
CA LYS A 272 0.96 -2.22 13.31
C LYS A 272 1.71 -1.75 12.07
N ASP A 273 2.21 -0.51 12.06
CA ASP A 273 3.01 0.05 10.97
C ASP A 273 4.53 0.01 11.26
N ASP A 274 4.94 -0.49 12.43
CA ASP A 274 6.36 -0.55 12.83
C ASP A 274 6.99 -1.89 12.46
N ILE A 275 8.27 -1.84 12.07
CA ILE A 275 9.06 -3.04 11.78
C ILE A 275 9.68 -3.60 13.06
N ILE A 276 9.39 -4.88 13.33
CA ILE A 276 10.08 -5.66 14.37
C ILE A 276 11.38 -6.24 13.82
N SER A 277 11.35 -6.88 12.66
CA SER A 277 12.55 -7.49 12.04
C SER A 277 12.36 -7.66 10.54
N ILE A 278 13.45 -7.51 9.78
CA ILE A 278 13.52 -7.80 8.35
C ILE A 278 14.66 -8.79 8.12
N VAL A 279 14.33 -9.91 7.49
CA VAL A 279 15.30 -10.83 6.90
C VAL A 279 15.15 -10.76 5.39
N ARG A 280 16.26 -10.61 4.67
CA ARG A 280 16.23 -10.34 3.22
C ARG A 280 17.36 -11.00 2.45
N MET A 281 17.12 -11.24 1.17
CA MET A 281 18.12 -11.76 0.26
C MET A 281 19.24 -10.72 0.10
N LYS A 282 20.49 -11.21 0.05
CA LYS A 282 21.67 -10.34 -0.01
C LYS A 282 21.59 -9.38 -1.20
N ASN A 283 21.96 -8.12 -0.97
CA ASN A 283 21.96 -6.99 -1.93
C ASN A 283 20.59 -6.40 -2.29
N TYR A 284 19.48 -6.99 -1.85
CA TYR A 284 18.14 -6.50 -2.15
C TYR A 284 17.57 -5.71 -0.98
N HIS A 285 17.20 -4.44 -1.22
CA HIS A 285 16.68 -3.52 -0.22
C HIS A 285 15.29 -3.04 -0.65
N LEU A 286 14.43 -2.73 0.31
CA LEU A 286 13.17 -2.03 0.05
C LEU A 286 13.33 -0.56 0.40
N CYS A 287 12.81 0.30 -0.47
CA CYS A 287 12.66 1.72 -0.14
C CYS A 287 11.51 1.91 0.85
N PRO A 288 11.56 2.95 1.72
CA PRO A 288 10.46 3.28 2.63
C PRO A 288 9.10 3.38 1.93
N SER A 289 9.02 4.04 0.78
CA SER A 289 7.81 4.16 -0.01
C SER A 289 7.19 2.81 -0.37
N ASP A 290 8.00 1.82 -0.76
CA ASP A 290 7.51 0.46 -1.10
C ASP A 290 6.93 -0.26 0.12
N ILE A 291 7.50 -0.03 1.31
CA ILE A 291 6.96 -0.56 2.58
C ILE A 291 5.63 0.13 2.91
N HIS A 292 5.51 1.44 2.69
CA HIS A 292 4.26 2.16 2.90
C HIS A 292 3.13 1.65 2.00
N LEU A 293 3.43 1.38 0.71
CA LEU A 293 2.46 0.78 -0.22
C LEU A 293 1.99 -0.60 0.26
N LEU A 294 2.93 -1.43 0.73
CA LEU A 294 2.62 -2.75 1.28
C LEU A 294 1.73 -2.65 2.52
N LEU A 295 2.09 -1.80 3.48
CA LEU A 295 1.28 -1.57 4.69
C LEU A 295 -0.09 -0.97 4.38
N ASN A 296 -0.18 -0.09 3.38
CA ASN A 296 -1.44 0.48 2.94
C ASN A 296 -2.35 -0.57 2.30
N LEU A 297 -1.80 -1.44 1.45
CA LEU A 297 -2.52 -2.56 0.85
C LEU A 297 -3.04 -3.54 1.90
N ILE A 298 -2.19 -3.87 2.89
CA ILE A 298 -2.55 -4.75 3.99
C ILE A 298 -3.63 -4.11 4.87
N GLY A 299 -3.46 -2.84 5.24
CA GLY A 299 -4.41 -2.12 6.11
C GLY A 299 -5.78 -1.85 5.48
N SER A 300 -5.83 -1.68 4.15
CA SER A 300 -7.06 -1.32 3.42
C SER A 300 -7.96 -2.51 3.09
N SER A 301 -7.46 -3.73 3.27
CA SER A 301 -8.18 -4.96 2.87
C SER A 301 -8.88 -5.58 4.07
N GLN A 302 -10.19 -5.36 4.20
CA GLN A 302 -10.99 -5.91 5.32
C GLN A 302 -10.97 -7.44 5.37
N SER A 303 -10.84 -8.09 4.22
CA SER A 303 -10.67 -9.54 4.07
C SER A 303 -9.39 -10.08 4.72
N PHE A 304 -8.39 -9.23 4.98
CA PHE A 304 -7.14 -9.66 5.62
C PHE A 304 -7.27 -10.00 7.10
N LYS A 305 -8.35 -9.55 7.75
CA LYS A 305 -8.58 -9.83 9.18
C LYS A 305 -9.42 -11.09 9.43
N SER A 306 -10.09 -11.63 8.41
CA SER A 306 -11.03 -12.75 8.55
C SER A 306 -10.42 -14.13 8.29
N VAL A 307 -9.25 -14.19 7.65
CA VAL A 307 -8.53 -15.45 7.37
C VAL A 307 -7.13 -15.34 7.95
N GLN A 308 -6.54 -16.45 8.40
CA GLN A 308 -5.24 -16.40 9.07
C GLN A 308 -4.08 -16.06 8.12
N SER A 309 -4.18 -16.42 6.84
CA SER A 309 -3.12 -16.23 5.84
C SER A 309 -3.67 -15.84 4.48
N HIS A 310 -3.06 -14.84 3.85
CA HIS A 310 -3.46 -14.27 2.55
C HIS A 310 -2.33 -14.33 1.54
N TRP A 311 -2.71 -14.41 0.27
CA TRP A 311 -1.79 -14.42 -0.86
C TRP A 311 -2.23 -13.39 -1.88
N LEU A 312 -1.32 -12.49 -2.27
CA LEU A 312 -1.62 -11.48 -3.27
C LEU A 312 -0.36 -11.10 -4.08
N PRO A 313 -0.52 -10.80 -5.37
CA PRO A 313 0.52 -10.12 -6.13
C PRO A 313 0.63 -8.66 -5.67
N ILE A 314 1.86 -8.14 -5.60
CA ILE A 314 2.14 -6.74 -5.36
C ILE A 314 3.39 -6.32 -6.14
N CYS A 315 3.30 -5.20 -6.86
CA CYS A 315 4.45 -4.55 -7.47
C CYS A 315 5.03 -3.56 -6.46
N LEU A 316 6.35 -3.55 -6.30
CA LEU A 316 7.04 -2.59 -5.43
C LEU A 316 7.84 -1.65 -6.34
N PRO A 317 7.32 -0.45 -6.67
CA PRO A 317 7.83 0.36 -7.77
C PRO A 317 9.30 0.74 -7.68
N LYS A 318 9.86 0.93 -6.46
CA LYS A 318 11.29 1.25 -6.31
C LYS A 318 12.17 -0.01 -6.35
N PHE A 319 11.63 -1.17 -5.99
CA PHE A 319 12.30 -2.45 -6.10
C PHE A 319 12.35 -2.96 -7.55
N ASP A 320 11.19 -3.07 -8.20
CA ASP A 320 11.05 -3.44 -9.61
C ASP A 320 9.69 -2.96 -10.14
N PRO A 321 9.63 -1.89 -10.94
CA PRO A 321 8.35 -1.32 -11.41
C PRO A 321 7.63 -2.18 -12.45
N ASN A 322 8.28 -3.21 -13.00
CA ASN A 322 7.73 -4.07 -14.06
C ASN A 322 7.41 -5.48 -13.55
N GLY A 323 7.97 -5.88 -12.41
CA GLY A 323 7.80 -7.21 -11.82
C GLY A 323 6.76 -7.25 -10.71
N PHE A 324 6.04 -8.36 -10.62
CA PHE A 324 5.26 -8.68 -9.43
C PHE A 324 6.09 -9.51 -8.45
N LEU A 325 6.03 -9.13 -7.18
CA LEU A 325 6.28 -10.01 -6.06
C LEU A 325 4.96 -10.63 -5.63
N TYR A 326 5.03 -11.74 -4.90
CA TYR A 326 3.89 -12.41 -4.31
C TYR A 326 4.05 -12.42 -2.80
N ALA A 327 3.10 -11.76 -2.14
CA ALA A 327 3.09 -11.59 -0.70
C ALA A 327 2.25 -12.67 -0.03
N ASN A 328 2.85 -13.39 0.93
CA ASN A 328 2.12 -14.13 1.94
C ASN A 328 2.04 -13.28 3.21
N VAL A 329 0.83 -12.90 3.61
CA VAL A 329 0.57 -12.14 4.84
C VAL A 329 -0.07 -13.08 5.84
N THR A 330 0.51 -13.24 7.02
CA THR A 330 -0.07 -14.10 8.08
C THR A 330 -0.03 -13.39 9.42
N TYR A 331 -1.19 -13.32 10.07
CA TYR A 331 -1.33 -12.67 11.36
C TYR A 331 -0.98 -13.62 12.49
N LEU A 332 -0.12 -13.15 13.41
CA LEU A 332 0.08 -13.77 14.72
C LEU A 332 -1.04 -13.35 15.68
N ASN A 333 -1.45 -12.08 15.59
CA ASN A 333 -2.57 -11.48 16.31
C ASN A 333 -3.07 -10.24 15.54
N ASP A 334 -4.08 -9.53 16.05
CA ASP A 334 -4.72 -8.39 15.38
C ASP A 334 -3.78 -7.24 14.98
N THR A 335 -2.60 -7.16 15.61
CA THR A 335 -1.63 -6.08 15.41
C THR A 335 -0.31 -6.57 14.84
N THR A 336 0.00 -7.85 14.91
CA THR A 336 1.32 -8.39 14.61
C THR A 336 1.21 -9.41 13.50
N PHE A 337 1.95 -9.22 12.42
CA PHE A 337 1.85 -10.05 11.23
C PHE A 337 3.19 -10.18 10.51
N LEU A 338 3.39 -11.33 9.88
CA LEU A 338 4.56 -11.64 9.06
C LEU A 338 4.17 -11.50 7.59
N VAL A 339 5.01 -10.80 6.83
CA VAL A 339 4.93 -10.73 5.37
C VAL A 339 6.12 -11.44 4.76
N LEU A 340 5.88 -12.43 3.91
CA LEU A 340 6.89 -13.09 3.09
C LEU A 340 6.70 -12.69 1.63
N LEU A 341 7.73 -12.14 0.97
CA LEU A 341 7.69 -11.69 -0.42
C LEU A 341 8.58 -12.56 -1.31
N THR A 342 7.99 -13.27 -2.26
CA THR A 342 8.71 -14.12 -3.23
C THR A 342 8.55 -13.62 -4.66
N VAL A 343 9.51 -13.90 -5.53
CA VAL A 343 9.37 -13.71 -7.00
C VAL A 343 8.59 -14.83 -7.67
N ASP A 344 8.43 -15.97 -6.99
CA ASP A 344 7.81 -17.17 -7.54
C ASP A 344 6.35 -17.31 -7.09
N SER A 345 5.44 -17.16 -8.06
CA SER A 345 3.99 -17.29 -7.88
C SER A 345 3.52 -18.66 -7.38
N GLY A 346 4.33 -19.72 -7.56
CA GLY A 346 4.00 -21.10 -7.21
C GLY A 346 4.27 -21.47 -5.75
N GLN A 347 4.80 -20.55 -4.95
CA GLN A 347 5.34 -20.86 -3.61
C GLN A 347 4.33 -20.67 -2.45
N PHE A 348 3.02 -20.68 -2.73
CA PHE A 348 1.99 -20.45 -1.71
C PHE A 348 2.09 -21.43 -0.51
N TYR A 349 2.05 -22.75 -0.76
CA TYR A 349 2.07 -23.74 0.32
C TYR A 349 3.39 -23.76 1.10
N PRO A 350 4.57 -23.71 0.46
CA PRO A 350 5.84 -23.61 1.18
C PRO A 350 5.92 -22.37 2.08
N LEU A 351 5.43 -21.21 1.62
CA LEU A 351 5.44 -19.99 2.43
C LEU A 351 4.51 -20.09 3.63
N LYS A 352 3.32 -20.67 3.47
CA LYS A 352 2.43 -20.96 4.59
C LYS A 352 3.10 -21.87 5.63
N ALA A 353 3.77 -22.93 5.19
CA ALA A 353 4.49 -23.85 6.08
C ALA A 353 5.64 -23.17 6.83
N ILE A 354 6.37 -22.24 6.17
CA ILE A 354 7.41 -21.43 6.81
C ILE A 354 6.81 -20.56 7.91
N THR A 355 5.71 -19.87 7.62
CA THR A 355 5.08 -19.01 8.61
C THR A 355 4.54 -19.80 9.81
N GLU A 356 3.91 -20.95 9.57
CA GLU A 356 3.50 -21.85 10.66
C GLU A 356 4.69 -22.32 11.50
N LYS A 357 5.83 -22.65 10.88
CA LYS A 357 7.05 -23.03 11.61
C LYS A 357 7.58 -21.88 12.46
N ILE A 358 7.58 -20.65 11.94
CA ILE A 358 8.01 -19.45 12.66
C ILE A 358 7.08 -19.19 13.84
N PHE A 359 5.76 -19.24 13.65
CA PHE A 359 4.79 -18.96 14.72
C PHE A 359 4.53 -20.13 15.68
N ARG A 360 4.93 -21.37 15.35
CA ARG A 360 4.87 -22.49 16.33
C ARG A 360 6.10 -22.56 17.22
N ASN A 361 7.17 -21.84 16.91
CA ASN A 361 8.34 -21.80 17.77
C ASN A 361 7.97 -21.05 19.07
N PRO A 362 7.95 -21.71 20.24
CA PRO A 362 7.51 -21.07 21.47
C PRO A 362 8.41 -19.89 21.85
N GLN A 363 9.70 -19.91 21.46
CA GLN A 363 10.59 -18.79 21.68
C GLN A 363 10.20 -17.57 20.84
N SER A 364 9.86 -17.74 19.56
CA SER A 364 9.44 -16.59 18.73
C SER A 364 8.13 -15.98 19.23
N VAL A 365 7.15 -16.81 19.60
CA VAL A 365 5.86 -16.33 20.11
C VAL A 365 6.03 -15.62 21.44
N SER A 366 6.75 -16.21 22.39
CA SER A 366 7.02 -15.56 23.68
C SER A 366 7.80 -14.26 23.50
N THR A 367 8.86 -14.26 22.71
CA THR A 367 9.66 -13.04 22.45
C THR A 367 8.85 -11.96 21.74
N VAL A 368 8.00 -12.31 20.78
CA VAL A 368 7.11 -11.35 20.08
C VAL A 368 6.00 -10.85 21.00
N ILE A 369 5.41 -11.71 21.84
CA ILE A 369 4.39 -11.29 22.82
C ILE A 369 5.01 -10.37 23.89
N GLU A 370 6.16 -10.74 24.47
CA GLU A 370 6.92 -9.89 25.40
C GLU A 370 7.28 -8.54 24.78
N THR A 371 7.67 -8.54 23.50
CA THR A 371 7.93 -7.33 22.71
C THR A 371 6.70 -6.43 22.62
N THR A 372 5.54 -6.98 22.26
CA THR A 372 4.29 -6.20 22.19
C THR A 372 3.86 -5.68 23.55
N ALA A 373 3.98 -6.49 24.62
CA ALA A 373 3.67 -6.08 25.98
C ALA A 373 4.61 -4.98 26.49
N ASN A 374 5.91 -5.08 26.20
CA ASN A 374 6.90 -4.07 26.53
C ASN A 374 6.70 -2.77 25.75
N HIS A 375 6.31 -2.82 24.47
CA HIS A 375 5.94 -1.63 23.71
C HIS A 375 4.77 -0.88 24.37
N TYR A 376 3.72 -1.59 24.79
CA TYR A 376 2.62 -1.00 25.57
C TYR A 376 3.11 -0.44 26.92
N TYR A 377 3.98 -1.16 27.63
CA TYR A 377 4.53 -0.71 28.92
C TYR A 377 5.38 0.57 28.78
N TYR A 378 6.30 0.63 27.82
CA TYR A 378 7.12 1.80 27.53
C TYR A 378 6.27 2.99 27.10
N TYR A 379 5.29 2.78 26.21
CA TYR A 379 4.43 3.84 25.72
C TYR A 379 3.56 4.44 26.85
N TYR A 380 2.95 3.59 27.70
CA TYR A 380 2.10 4.05 28.80
C TYR A 380 2.89 4.68 29.96
N HIS A 381 4.04 4.15 30.34
CA HIS A 381 4.79 4.68 31.49
C HIS A 381 5.62 5.92 31.18
N HIS A 382 6.03 6.14 29.93
CA HIS A 382 6.77 7.35 29.55
C HIS A 382 5.87 8.51 29.10
N HIS A 383 4.70 8.27 28.50
CA HIS A 383 3.78 9.38 28.19
C HIS A 383 3.09 9.98 29.42
N GLN A 384 2.88 9.22 30.50
CA GLN A 384 2.39 9.77 31.77
C GLN A 384 3.41 10.67 32.50
N LYS A 385 4.67 10.71 32.06
CA LYS A 385 5.68 11.62 32.62
C LYS A 385 5.82 12.93 31.84
N ILE A 386 5.10 13.09 30.71
CA ILE A 386 5.24 14.24 29.81
C ILE A 386 3.95 15.09 29.74
N THR A 387 2.82 14.59 30.26
CA THR A 387 1.62 15.39 30.60
C THR A 387 1.55 15.65 32.09
#